data_AF-A0A9E2PWD1-F1
#
_entry.id   AF-A0A9E2PWD1-F1
#
_cell.length_a   1.000
_cell.length_b   1.000
_cell.length_c   1.000
_cell.angle_alpha   90.00
_cell.angle_beta   90.00
_cell.angle_gamma   90.00
#
_symmetry.space_group_name_H-M   'P 1'
#
loop_
_entity.id
_entity.type
_entity.pdbx_description
1 polymer ?
#
loop_
_entity_poly.entity_id
_entity_poly.type
_entity_poly.pdbx_seq_one_letter_code
_entity_poly.pdbx_strand_id
1 'polypeptide(L)'
;MRNIVKDIEQLEVAGDLIDKDTPTTSRLALFLIDNFAELIMYRIALYKFARDDQWKTMRPSKYPFKNREDIKNHFDSKLNFILNDLKLIEQSDASVFRVGHKLRNEAYHNGILREIIITPVTRTYFKTICSIFQKLWVGSSVLHTYSTANELKDFLMKYGIEADILTHHALGQICQRILNGRDITVVKLAKAISDDLATRIQDTLDIIHELSSGPAAMSPDEGLKWLQFREEGGMEFGQTKNDEEFRLFWEEVRTKLASFKPKVTSNTLNNWIKKANTIKTEKDKGNILQKYWTIDKQFINIESMVREELFRYEEEIP
;
A
#
# COMPACT_ATOMS: atom_id res chain seq x y z
N MET A 1 -14.56 2.68 26.87
CA MET A 1 -13.29 3.29 27.30
C MET A 1 -12.08 2.40 27.10
N ARG A 2 -12.00 1.17 27.64
CA ARG A 2 -10.80 0.32 27.45
C ARG A 2 -10.36 0.19 25.99
N ASN A 3 -11.30 0.11 25.05
CA ASN A 3 -10.95 -0.01 23.64
C ASN A 3 -10.40 1.30 23.04
N ILE A 4 -10.94 2.47 23.41
CA ILE A 4 -10.47 3.76 22.85
C ILE A 4 -9.13 4.21 23.46
N VAL A 5 -8.87 3.89 24.73
CA VAL A 5 -7.56 4.14 25.35
C VAL A 5 -6.50 3.29 24.65
N LYS A 6 -6.74 1.98 24.47
CA LYS A 6 -5.84 1.08 23.74
C LYS A 6 -5.61 1.50 22.29
N ASP A 7 -6.66 1.95 21.62
CA ASP A 7 -6.59 2.49 20.27
C ASP A 7 -5.64 3.71 20.20
N ILE A 8 -5.73 4.61 21.19
CA ILE A 8 -4.87 5.78 21.29
C ILE A 8 -3.43 5.38 21.65
N GLU A 9 -3.24 4.46 22.61
CA GLU A 9 -1.92 3.91 22.96
C GLU A 9 -1.25 3.26 21.73
N GLN A 10 -2.01 2.54 20.90
CA GLN A 10 -1.49 1.97 19.65
C GLN A 10 -1.01 3.06 18.68
N LEU A 11 -1.71 4.19 18.58
CA LEU A 11 -1.26 5.35 17.80
C LEU A 11 -0.02 6.02 18.40
N GLU A 12 0.08 6.11 19.74
CA GLU A 12 1.27 6.61 20.42
C GLU A 12 2.50 5.75 20.08
N VAL A 13 2.37 4.42 20.22
CA VAL A 13 3.45 3.48 19.89
C VAL A 13 3.83 3.57 18.40
N ALA A 14 2.86 3.75 17.50
CA ALA A 14 3.16 3.98 16.09
C ALA A 14 3.94 5.30 15.89
N GLY A 15 3.59 6.36 16.62
CA GLY A 15 4.32 7.62 16.64
C GLY A 15 5.77 7.48 17.11
N ASP A 16 5.99 6.78 18.22
CA ASP A 16 7.33 6.52 18.78
C ASP A 16 8.21 5.71 17.82
N LEU A 17 7.61 4.82 17.03
CA LEU A 17 8.30 4.07 15.99
C LEU A 17 8.65 4.93 14.76
N ILE A 18 7.79 5.89 14.41
CA ILE A 18 8.07 6.87 13.36
C ILE A 18 9.25 7.77 13.76
N ASP A 19 9.35 8.15 15.04
CA ASP A 19 10.42 9.02 15.55
C ASP A 19 11.82 8.41 15.40
N LYS A 20 11.91 7.08 15.32
CA LYS A 20 13.18 6.37 15.08
C LYS A 20 13.68 6.52 13.64
N ASP A 21 12.82 6.93 12.71
CA ASP A 21 13.14 7.26 11.32
C ASP A 21 13.94 6.21 10.53
N THR A 22 13.68 4.93 10.80
CA THR A 22 14.28 3.82 10.03
C THR A 22 13.23 3.09 9.18
N PRO A 23 13.61 2.41 8.09
CA PRO A 23 12.71 1.57 7.32
C PRO A 23 12.02 0.48 8.16
N THR A 24 12.78 -0.18 9.05
CA THR A 24 12.27 -1.25 9.92
C THR A 24 11.23 -0.73 10.91
N THR A 25 11.50 0.40 11.58
CA THR A 25 10.55 0.96 12.54
C THR A 25 9.34 1.56 11.83
N SER A 26 9.51 2.13 10.64
CA SER A 26 8.40 2.58 9.78
C SER A 26 7.51 1.42 9.34
N ARG A 27 8.08 0.24 9.02
CA ARG A 27 7.29 -0.98 8.76
C ARG A 27 6.41 -1.36 9.95
N LEU A 28 6.98 -1.38 11.16
CA LEU A 28 6.24 -1.70 12.37
C LEU A 28 5.15 -0.67 12.65
N ALA A 29 5.46 0.63 12.50
CA ALA A 29 4.47 1.69 12.61
C ALA A 29 3.34 1.53 11.59
N LEU A 30 3.66 1.22 10.33
CA LEU A 30 2.68 0.95 9.28
C LEU A 30 1.73 -0.18 9.66
N PHE A 31 2.24 -1.25 10.28
CA PHE A 31 1.42 -2.37 10.74
C PHE A 31 0.43 -1.93 11.81
N LEU A 32 0.88 -1.15 12.78
CA LEU A 32 0.01 -0.62 13.84
C LEU A 32 -1.02 0.37 13.28
N ILE A 33 -0.62 1.24 12.36
CA ILE A 33 -1.53 2.22 11.73
C ILE A 33 -2.61 1.52 10.91
N ASP A 34 -2.23 0.52 10.11
CA ASP A 34 -3.17 -0.19 9.24
C ASP A 34 -4.16 -1.05 10.04
N ASN A 35 -3.68 -1.77 11.06
CA ASN A 35 -4.54 -2.50 11.99
C ASN A 35 -5.51 -1.55 12.71
N PHE A 36 -5.02 -0.41 13.17
CA PHE A 36 -5.86 0.60 13.81
C PHE A 36 -6.94 1.12 12.85
N ALA A 37 -6.56 1.48 11.62
CA ALA A 37 -7.49 1.93 10.58
C ALA A 37 -8.58 0.90 10.30
N GLU A 38 -8.22 -0.38 10.15
CA GLU A 38 -9.18 -1.45 9.92
C GLU A 38 -10.17 -1.61 11.08
N LEU A 39 -9.67 -1.59 12.32
CA LEU A 39 -10.51 -1.72 13.51
C LEU A 39 -11.50 -0.57 13.66
N ILE A 40 -11.09 0.68 13.43
CA ILE A 40 -12.02 1.81 13.53
C ILE A 40 -13.06 1.80 12.42
N MET A 41 -12.68 1.43 11.18
CA MET A 41 -13.62 1.29 10.07
C MET A 41 -14.63 0.18 10.31
N TYR A 42 -14.18 -0.94 10.89
CA TYR A 42 -15.05 -2.03 11.29
C TYR A 42 -16.06 -1.58 12.36
N ARG A 43 -15.60 -0.89 13.41
CA ARG A 43 -16.48 -0.43 14.51
C ARG A 43 -17.54 0.56 14.03
N ILE A 44 -17.19 1.50 13.14
CA ILE A 44 -18.20 2.41 12.58
C ILE A 44 -19.18 1.68 11.66
N ALA A 45 -18.74 0.67 10.90
CA ALA A 45 -19.65 -0.17 10.13
C ALA A 45 -20.65 -0.91 11.04
N LEU A 46 -20.17 -1.56 12.10
CA LEU A 46 -21.03 -2.24 13.08
C LEU A 46 -22.04 -1.28 13.72
N TYR A 47 -21.61 -0.08 14.10
CA TYR A 47 -22.50 0.94 14.65
C TYR A 47 -23.62 1.31 13.67
N LYS A 48 -23.28 1.49 12.39
CA LYS A 48 -24.26 1.83 11.35
C LYS A 48 -25.23 0.68 11.08
N PHE A 49 -24.74 -0.56 11.07
CA PHE A 49 -25.59 -1.75 10.89
C PHE A 49 -26.53 -1.95 12.08
N ALA A 50 -26.05 -1.81 13.31
CA ALA A 50 -26.88 -1.89 14.51
C ALA A 50 -27.99 -0.82 14.49
N ARG A 51 -27.66 0.41 14.05
CA ARG A 51 -28.66 1.46 13.86
C ARG A 51 -29.64 1.14 12.75
N ASP A 52 -29.21 0.55 11.64
CA ASP A 52 -30.10 0.13 10.56
C ASP A 52 -31.09 -0.95 11.04
N ASP A 53 -30.60 -1.90 11.85
CA ASP A 53 -31.42 -2.98 12.42
C ASP A 53 -32.49 -2.48 13.39
N GLN A 54 -32.25 -1.39 14.12
CA GLN A 54 -33.26 -0.77 14.99
C GLN A 54 -34.51 -0.33 14.22
N TRP A 55 -34.40 -0.03 12.92
CA TRP A 55 -35.50 0.42 12.07
C TRP A 55 -36.04 -0.67 11.14
N LYS A 56 -35.52 -1.90 11.22
CA LYS A 56 -35.88 -3.02 10.34
C LYS A 56 -37.38 -3.34 10.30
N THR A 57 -38.09 -3.10 11.40
CA THR A 57 -39.54 -3.34 11.49
C THR A 57 -40.36 -2.26 10.77
N MET A 58 -39.79 -1.06 10.58
CA MET A 58 -40.47 0.09 9.96
C MET A 58 -40.06 0.32 8.51
N ARG A 59 -38.87 -0.14 8.10
CA ARG A 59 -38.37 -0.01 6.73
C ARG A 59 -37.45 -1.17 6.34
N PRO A 60 -37.32 -1.48 5.04
CA PRO A 60 -36.31 -2.42 4.56
C PRO A 60 -34.92 -1.99 5.02
N SER A 61 -34.09 -2.99 5.34
CA SER A 61 -32.68 -2.79 5.71
C SER A 61 -31.96 -1.99 4.63
N LYS A 62 -31.36 -0.84 4.99
CA LYS A 62 -30.57 -0.05 4.04
C LYS A 62 -29.37 -0.85 3.55
N TYR A 63 -28.82 -1.72 4.39
CA TYR A 63 -27.65 -2.53 4.08
C TYR A 63 -28.00 -4.03 4.07
N PRO A 64 -28.04 -4.70 2.90
CA PRO A 64 -28.31 -6.13 2.80
C PRO A 64 -27.27 -6.99 3.53
N PHE A 65 -27.65 -8.18 4.01
CA PHE A 65 -26.77 -9.08 4.78
C PHE A 65 -25.45 -9.38 4.08
N LYS A 66 -25.48 -9.76 2.79
CA LYS A 66 -24.27 -10.05 2.00
C LYS A 66 -23.30 -8.86 1.96
N ASN A 67 -23.83 -7.65 1.81
CA ASN A 67 -23.01 -6.43 1.80
C ASN A 67 -22.40 -6.17 3.18
N ARG A 68 -23.14 -6.44 4.27
CA ARG A 68 -22.62 -6.29 5.63
C ARG A 68 -21.48 -7.26 5.92
N GLU A 69 -21.61 -8.53 5.52
CA GLU A 69 -20.54 -9.53 5.69
C GLU A 69 -19.29 -9.15 4.89
N ASP A 70 -19.47 -8.71 3.64
CA ASP A 70 -18.37 -8.23 2.82
C ASP A 70 -17.63 -7.04 3.46
N ILE A 71 -18.40 -6.04 3.96
CA ILE A 71 -17.85 -4.90 4.70
C ILE A 71 -17.15 -5.34 5.98
N LYS A 72 -17.63 -6.36 6.70
CA LYS A 72 -16.95 -6.82 7.92
C LYS A 72 -15.61 -7.49 7.60
N ASN A 73 -15.53 -8.25 6.51
CA ASN A 73 -14.42 -9.16 6.26
C ASN A 73 -13.31 -8.55 5.40
N HIS A 74 -13.62 -7.60 4.51
CA HIS A 74 -12.64 -7.08 3.55
C HIS A 74 -12.30 -5.60 3.79
N PHE A 75 -11.01 -5.27 3.79
CA PHE A 75 -10.52 -3.91 3.99
C PHE A 75 -11.08 -2.93 2.94
N ASP A 76 -11.02 -3.29 1.66
CA ASP A 76 -11.51 -2.43 0.58
C ASP A 76 -13.02 -2.16 0.69
N SER A 77 -13.80 -3.14 1.14
CA SER A 77 -15.24 -2.98 1.36
C SER A 77 -15.53 -2.05 2.55
N LYS A 78 -14.76 -2.14 3.65
CA LYS A 78 -14.79 -1.16 4.76
C LYS A 78 -14.51 0.25 4.28
N LEU A 79 -13.44 0.41 3.50
CA LEU A 79 -12.98 1.69 3.00
C LEU A 79 -14.00 2.32 2.05
N ASN A 80 -14.53 1.54 1.12
CA ASN A 80 -15.55 1.98 0.18
C ASN A 80 -16.85 2.37 0.90
N PHE A 81 -17.21 1.66 1.98
CA PHE A 81 -18.36 2.01 2.80
C PHE A 81 -18.21 3.37 3.48
N ILE A 82 -17.04 3.65 4.10
CA ILE A 82 -16.83 4.95 4.75
C ILE A 82 -16.71 6.11 3.76
N LEU A 83 -16.23 5.85 2.54
CA LEU A 83 -16.08 6.81 1.46
C LEU A 83 -17.42 7.11 0.76
N ASN A 84 -18.12 6.08 0.28
CA ASN A 84 -19.27 6.25 -0.62
C ASN A 84 -20.59 6.34 0.15
N ASP A 85 -20.82 5.43 1.10
CA ASP A 85 -22.07 5.34 1.85
C ASP A 85 -22.15 6.35 2.99
N LEU A 86 -21.05 6.52 3.72
CA LEU A 86 -21.00 7.41 4.88
C LEU A 86 -20.42 8.79 4.57
N LYS A 87 -19.65 8.93 3.49
CA LYS A 87 -19.01 10.19 3.07
C LYS A 87 -18.21 10.86 4.19
N LEU A 88 -17.49 10.07 4.98
CA LEU A 88 -16.71 10.56 6.13
C LEU A 88 -15.29 10.97 5.76
N ILE A 89 -14.81 10.47 4.62
CA ILE A 89 -13.47 10.72 4.08
C ILE A 89 -13.56 11.15 2.63
N GLU A 90 -12.48 11.74 2.13
CA GLU A 90 -12.35 12.11 0.72
C GLU A 90 -11.60 11.03 -0.07
N GLN A 91 -11.68 11.11 -1.40
CA GLN A 91 -10.96 10.18 -2.29
C GLN A 91 -9.44 10.22 -2.04
N SER A 92 -8.89 11.40 -1.73
CA SER A 92 -7.48 11.58 -1.38
C SER A 92 -7.07 10.69 -0.20
N ASP A 93 -7.87 10.70 0.87
CA ASP A 93 -7.63 9.89 2.07
C ASP A 93 -7.75 8.41 1.73
N ALA A 94 -8.79 8.02 0.98
CA ALA A 94 -9.00 6.63 0.57
C ALA A 94 -7.81 6.07 -0.23
N SER A 95 -7.19 6.88 -1.10
CA SER A 95 -5.98 6.47 -1.82
C SER A 95 -4.80 6.21 -0.87
N VAL A 96 -4.65 7.02 0.19
CA VAL A 96 -3.64 6.78 1.24
C VAL A 96 -3.89 5.44 1.94
N PHE A 97 -5.12 5.16 2.37
CA PHE A 97 -5.48 3.87 3.00
C PHE A 97 -5.16 2.68 2.10
N ARG A 98 -5.59 2.73 0.82
CA ARG A 98 -5.35 1.62 -0.12
C ARG A 98 -3.88 1.35 -0.34
N VAL A 99 -3.07 2.39 -0.53
CA VAL A 99 -1.63 2.20 -0.78
C VAL A 99 -0.91 1.76 0.48
N GLY A 100 -1.23 2.35 1.63
CA GLY A 100 -0.69 1.92 2.91
C GLY A 100 -1.00 0.46 3.24
N HIS A 101 -2.25 0.02 3.05
CA HIS A 101 -2.67 -1.37 3.26
C HIS A 101 -1.92 -2.35 2.34
N LYS A 102 -1.72 -1.98 1.06
CA LYS A 102 -0.97 -2.82 0.12
C LYS A 102 0.51 -2.92 0.48
N LEU A 103 1.17 -1.81 0.83
CA LEU A 103 2.56 -1.84 1.30
C LEU A 103 2.70 -2.67 2.58
N ARG A 104 1.72 -2.60 3.48
CA ARG A 104 1.68 -3.47 4.67
C ARG A 104 1.64 -4.94 4.26
N ASN A 105 0.77 -5.30 3.32
CA ASN A 105 0.63 -6.68 2.86
C ASN A 105 1.88 -7.19 2.14
N GLU A 106 2.52 -6.38 1.30
CA GLU A 106 3.80 -6.73 0.68
C GLU A 106 4.89 -6.98 1.73
N ALA A 107 5.04 -6.06 2.68
CA ALA A 107 6.04 -6.20 3.74
C ALA A 107 5.75 -7.42 4.64
N TYR A 108 4.48 -7.74 4.90
CA TYR A 108 4.11 -8.86 5.75
C TYR A 108 4.21 -10.22 5.03
N HIS A 109 3.62 -10.36 3.85
CA HIS A 109 3.51 -11.65 3.16
C HIS A 109 4.71 -11.99 2.30
N ASN A 110 5.33 -10.99 1.66
CA ASN A 110 6.40 -11.22 0.68
C ASN A 110 7.78 -10.89 1.24
N GLY A 111 7.85 -10.32 2.46
CA GLY A 111 9.09 -9.83 3.04
C GLY A 111 9.72 -8.63 2.31
N ILE A 112 9.03 -8.08 1.30
CA ILE A 112 9.53 -6.99 0.46
C ILE A 112 9.45 -5.68 1.26
N LEU A 113 10.62 -5.14 1.61
CA LEU A 113 10.74 -3.85 2.27
C LEU A 113 11.16 -2.79 1.26
N ARG A 114 10.26 -1.87 0.92
CA ARG A 114 10.58 -0.73 0.06
C ARG A 114 11.20 0.39 0.88
N GLU A 115 12.49 0.24 1.18
CA GLU A 115 13.19 1.05 2.18
C GLU A 115 13.08 2.56 1.94
N ILE A 116 13.15 3.00 0.68
CA ILE A 116 13.12 4.41 0.32
C ILE A 116 11.75 5.04 0.59
N ILE A 117 10.65 4.32 0.30
CA ILE A 117 9.30 4.89 0.35
C ILE A 117 8.49 4.51 1.58
N ILE A 118 8.89 3.49 2.34
CA ILE A 118 8.09 3.03 3.47
C ILE A 118 7.92 4.12 4.53
N THR A 119 8.99 4.85 4.83
CA THR A 119 8.97 5.97 5.79
C THR A 119 8.02 7.11 5.35
N PRO A 120 8.16 7.70 4.14
CA PRO A 120 7.27 8.78 3.72
C PRO A 120 5.80 8.34 3.56
N VAL A 121 5.53 7.11 3.13
CA VAL A 121 4.15 6.59 3.06
C VAL A 121 3.58 6.40 4.47
N THR A 122 4.35 5.83 5.39
CA THR A 122 3.93 5.60 6.79
C THR A 122 3.59 6.91 7.47
N ARG A 123 4.43 7.94 7.35
CA ARG A 123 4.15 9.29 7.90
C ARG A 123 2.89 9.92 7.28
N THR A 124 2.67 9.72 5.99
CA THR A 124 1.47 10.20 5.28
C THR A 124 0.21 9.48 5.77
N TYR A 125 0.29 8.16 5.95
CA TYR A 125 -0.79 7.34 6.47
C TYR A 125 -1.10 7.73 7.93
N PHE A 126 -0.07 7.90 8.76
CA PHE A 126 -0.20 8.37 10.15
C PHE A 126 -0.91 9.72 10.24
N LYS A 127 -0.46 10.71 9.46
CA LYS A 127 -1.12 12.01 9.37
C LYS A 127 -2.59 11.89 8.97
N THR A 128 -2.86 11.07 7.96
CA THR A 128 -4.22 10.88 7.41
C THR A 128 -5.13 10.23 8.44
N ILE A 129 -4.66 9.22 9.18
CA ILE A 129 -5.48 8.57 10.19
C ILE A 129 -5.75 9.48 11.38
N CYS A 130 -4.75 10.23 11.86
CA CYS A 130 -4.91 11.19 12.95
C CYS A 130 -5.92 12.30 12.59
N SER A 131 -5.98 12.74 11.33
CA SER A 131 -6.91 13.80 10.92
C SER A 131 -8.36 13.32 10.80
N ILE A 132 -8.59 12.04 10.45
CA ILE A 132 -9.94 11.51 10.27
C ILE A 132 -10.47 10.75 11.48
N PHE A 133 -9.62 10.36 12.44
CA PHE A 133 -10.02 9.48 13.54
C PHE A 133 -11.24 10.01 14.29
N GLN A 134 -11.27 11.31 14.60
CA GLN A 134 -12.42 11.95 15.24
C GLN A 134 -13.73 11.79 14.44
N LYS A 135 -13.68 11.70 13.11
CA LYS A 135 -14.86 11.51 12.26
C LYS A 135 -15.34 10.06 12.25
N LEU A 136 -14.42 9.11 12.43
CA LEU A 136 -14.68 7.67 12.44
C LEU A 136 -15.07 7.14 13.82
N TRP A 137 -14.77 7.90 14.87
CA TRP A 137 -15.14 7.53 16.23
C TRP A 137 -16.66 7.62 16.44
N VAL A 138 -17.26 6.57 17.01
CA VAL A 138 -18.73 6.48 17.22
C VAL A 138 -19.18 6.88 18.62
N GLY A 139 -18.27 7.46 19.42
CA GLY A 139 -18.54 7.87 20.79
C GLY A 139 -18.63 6.70 21.76
N SER A 140 -18.91 7.02 23.02
CA SER A 140 -19.02 6.04 24.12
C SER A 140 -20.34 5.26 24.13
N SER A 141 -21.28 5.56 23.22
CA SER A 141 -22.69 5.18 23.38
C SER A 141 -23.01 3.75 22.95
N VAL A 142 -22.11 2.99 22.33
CA VAL A 142 -22.52 1.70 21.70
C VAL A 142 -21.80 0.47 22.22
N LEU A 143 -20.54 0.51 22.65
CA LEU A 143 -19.84 -0.69 23.10
C LEU A 143 -18.81 -0.36 24.19
N HIS A 144 -19.17 -0.68 25.43
CA HIS A 144 -18.28 -0.85 26.60
C HIS A 144 -17.60 0.41 27.18
N THR A 145 -18.11 0.86 28.32
CA THR A 145 -17.38 1.67 29.31
C THR A 145 -17.47 1.02 30.69
N TYR A 146 -16.43 0.26 31.06
CA TYR A 146 -16.01 0.11 32.45
C TYR A 146 -14.62 0.75 32.55
N SER A 147 -14.61 2.03 32.85
CA SER A 147 -13.46 2.78 33.37
C SER A 147 -14.06 3.76 34.36
N THR A 148 -13.45 3.90 35.52
CA THR A 148 -13.92 4.87 36.52
C THR A 148 -13.73 6.28 35.95
N ALA A 149 -14.58 7.25 36.34
CA ALA A 149 -14.44 8.63 35.87
C ALA A 149 -13.03 9.20 36.13
N ASN A 150 -12.37 8.74 37.19
CA ASN A 150 -11.00 9.13 37.55
C ASN A 150 -9.96 8.64 36.54
N GLU A 151 -10.04 7.38 36.09
CA GLU A 151 -9.11 6.83 35.08
C GLU A 151 -9.18 7.60 33.74
N LEU A 152 -10.39 8.00 33.32
CA LEU A 152 -10.54 8.80 32.11
C LEU A 152 -9.91 10.18 32.27
N LYS A 153 -10.17 10.81 33.42
CA LYS A 153 -9.64 12.14 33.73
C LYS A 153 -8.12 12.11 33.75
N ASP A 154 -7.52 11.13 34.42
CA ASP A 154 -6.06 10.94 34.45
C ASP A 154 -5.49 10.73 33.04
N PHE A 155 -6.18 9.93 32.21
CA PHE A 155 -5.80 9.73 30.81
C PHE A 155 -5.85 11.03 30.00
N LEU A 156 -6.91 11.83 30.12
CA LEU A 156 -7.05 13.10 29.40
C LEU A 156 -6.02 14.14 29.89
N MET A 157 -5.67 14.11 31.18
CA MET A 157 -4.65 14.96 31.77
C MET A 157 -3.23 14.68 31.23
N LYS A 158 -2.91 13.44 30.82
CA LYS A 158 -1.67 13.13 30.05
C LYS A 158 -1.55 14.01 28.81
N TYR A 159 -2.67 14.33 28.20
CA TYR A 159 -2.79 15.21 27.05
C TYR A 159 -3.22 16.62 27.44
N GLY A 160 -3.03 17.05 28.69
CA GLY A 160 -3.37 18.39 29.17
C GLY A 160 -4.80 18.83 28.82
N ILE A 161 -5.76 17.90 28.85
CA ILE A 161 -7.18 18.15 28.62
C ILE A 161 -7.90 17.96 29.95
N GLU A 162 -8.45 19.05 30.48
CA GLU A 162 -9.28 19.03 31.68
C GLU A 162 -10.74 18.79 31.29
N ALA A 163 -11.15 17.52 31.26
CA ALA A 163 -12.53 17.13 30.99
C ALA A 163 -12.88 15.81 31.67
N ASP A 164 -14.16 15.62 31.99
CA ASP A 164 -14.67 14.38 32.60
C ASP A 164 -15.24 13.40 31.55
N ILE A 165 -15.32 13.82 30.29
CA ILE A 165 -15.78 13.01 29.16
C ILE A 165 -14.86 13.16 27.95
N LEU A 166 -14.64 12.05 27.22
CA LEU A 166 -13.98 12.11 25.92
C LEU A 166 -14.98 12.63 24.89
N THR A 167 -14.63 13.73 24.22
CA THR A 167 -15.41 14.32 23.13
C THR A 167 -14.66 14.18 21.81
N HIS A 168 -15.35 14.40 20.68
CA HIS A 168 -14.68 14.45 19.37
C HIS A 168 -13.59 15.54 19.33
N HIS A 169 -13.84 16.68 19.98
CA HIS A 169 -12.87 17.77 20.09
C HIS A 169 -11.63 17.34 20.89
N ALA A 170 -11.82 16.73 22.06
CA ALA A 170 -10.72 16.20 22.87
C ALA A 170 -9.92 15.16 22.09
N LEU A 171 -10.59 14.26 21.36
CA LEU A 171 -9.93 13.28 20.51
C LEU A 171 -9.10 13.93 19.39
N GLY A 172 -9.63 15.01 18.78
CA GLY A 172 -8.87 15.83 17.83
C GLY A 172 -7.60 16.43 18.45
N GLN A 173 -7.70 16.98 19.66
CA GLN A 173 -6.54 17.53 20.39
C GLN A 173 -5.49 16.45 20.71
N ILE A 174 -5.93 15.26 21.15
CA ILE A 174 -5.06 14.11 21.37
C ILE A 174 -4.33 13.73 20.08
N CYS A 175 -5.06 13.59 18.97
CA CYS A 175 -4.47 13.24 17.67
C CYS A 175 -3.45 14.27 17.20
N GLN A 176 -3.68 15.56 17.43
CA GLN A 176 -2.71 16.61 17.07
C GLN A 176 -1.43 16.52 17.92
N ARG A 177 -1.55 16.21 19.22
CA ARG A 177 -0.39 16.00 20.08
C ARG A 177 0.41 14.76 19.68
N ILE A 178 -0.28 13.68 19.33
CA ILE A 178 0.34 12.46 18.81
C ILE A 178 0.99 12.69 17.44
N LEU A 179 0.41 13.53 16.58
CA LEU A 179 0.97 13.84 15.27
C LEU A 179 2.19 14.77 15.32
N ASN A 180 2.35 15.56 16.40
CA ASN A 180 3.28 16.68 16.52
C ASN A 180 4.68 16.42 15.91
N GLY A 181 4.95 17.00 14.73
CA GLY A 181 6.24 16.91 14.02
C GLY A 181 6.53 15.58 13.30
N ARG A 182 5.63 14.59 13.40
CA ARG A 182 5.77 13.24 12.82
C ARG A 182 5.25 13.13 11.40
N ASP A 183 4.66 14.20 10.88
CA ASP A 183 4.10 14.22 9.55
C ASP A 183 5.16 14.43 8.46
N ILE A 184 4.72 14.34 7.21
CA ILE A 184 5.54 14.68 6.04
C ILE A 184 4.75 15.65 5.15
N THR A 185 5.47 16.63 4.61
CA THR A 185 4.89 17.56 3.64
C THR A 185 4.61 16.82 2.32
N VAL A 186 3.55 17.22 1.62
CA VAL A 186 3.21 16.67 0.30
C VAL A 186 4.38 16.76 -0.69
N VAL A 187 5.14 17.85 -0.67
CA VAL A 187 6.31 18.04 -1.56
C VAL A 187 7.39 16.99 -1.30
N LYS A 188 7.74 16.74 -0.04
CA LYS A 188 8.70 15.69 0.34
C LYS A 188 8.19 14.29 -0.03
N LEU A 189 6.89 14.01 0.17
CA LEU A 189 6.27 12.76 -0.27
C LEU A 189 6.38 12.59 -1.79
N ALA A 190 5.94 13.59 -2.55
CA ALA A 190 5.97 13.58 -4.02
C ALA A 190 7.38 13.33 -4.56
N LYS A 191 8.38 14.00 -3.98
CA LYS A 191 9.79 13.82 -4.33
C LYS A 191 10.26 12.39 -4.05
N ALA A 192 10.07 11.89 -2.82
CA ALA A 192 10.55 10.57 -2.43
C ALA A 192 9.93 9.45 -3.29
N ILE A 193 8.61 9.52 -3.51
CA ILE A 193 7.87 8.56 -4.33
C ILE A 193 8.29 8.62 -5.80
N SER A 194 8.47 9.83 -6.35
CA SER A 194 8.90 9.98 -7.72
C SER A 194 10.33 9.51 -7.96
N ASP A 195 11.25 9.84 -7.04
CA ASP A 195 12.66 9.52 -7.19
C ASP A 195 12.86 7.99 -7.10
N ASP A 196 12.27 7.33 -6.10
CA ASP A 196 12.33 5.86 -5.96
C ASP A 196 11.87 5.14 -7.23
N LEU A 197 10.67 5.50 -7.71
CA LEU A 197 10.08 4.84 -8.87
C LEU A 197 10.87 5.12 -10.16
N ALA A 198 11.31 6.35 -10.38
CA ALA A 198 12.09 6.69 -11.56
C ALA A 198 13.46 6.00 -11.56
N THR A 199 14.15 5.98 -10.41
CA THR A 199 15.44 5.31 -10.25
C THR A 199 15.31 3.82 -10.51
N ARG A 200 14.36 3.13 -9.87
CA ARG A 200 14.18 1.68 -10.08
C ARG A 200 13.89 1.30 -11.53
N ILE A 201 13.06 2.09 -12.22
CA ILE A 201 12.77 1.84 -13.63
C ILE A 201 14.01 2.09 -14.48
N GLN A 202 14.79 3.13 -14.18
CA GLN A 202 16.05 3.41 -14.88
C GLN A 202 17.07 2.30 -14.66
N ASP A 203 17.30 1.89 -13.40
CA ASP A 203 18.21 0.80 -13.06
C ASP A 203 17.84 -0.49 -13.79
N THR A 204 16.54 -0.80 -13.87
CA THR A 204 16.04 -1.96 -14.62
C THR A 204 16.32 -1.84 -16.12
N LEU A 205 16.17 -0.64 -16.69
CA LEU A 205 16.47 -0.39 -18.09
C LEU A 205 17.97 -0.55 -18.36
N ASP A 206 18.82 -0.06 -17.46
CA ASP A 206 20.28 -0.17 -17.56
C ASP A 206 20.73 -1.63 -17.51
N ILE A 207 20.14 -2.45 -16.62
CA ILE A 207 20.39 -3.90 -16.57
C ILE A 207 19.96 -4.58 -17.88
N ILE A 208 18.81 -4.22 -18.44
CA ILE A 208 18.37 -4.77 -19.74
C ILE A 208 19.40 -4.43 -20.83
N HIS A 209 19.92 -3.20 -20.86
CA HIS A 209 20.95 -2.79 -21.80
C HIS A 209 22.25 -3.61 -21.65
N GLU A 210 22.67 -3.87 -20.41
CA GLU A 210 23.84 -4.68 -20.11
C GLU A 210 23.66 -6.13 -20.58
N LEU A 211 22.56 -6.78 -20.20
CA LEU A 211 22.23 -8.15 -20.61
C LEU A 211 22.13 -8.29 -22.14
N SER A 212 21.66 -7.24 -22.82
CA SER A 212 21.51 -7.23 -24.29
C SER A 212 22.84 -7.05 -25.02
N SER A 213 23.88 -6.55 -24.35
CA SER A 213 25.21 -6.29 -24.91
C SER A 213 26.14 -7.51 -24.88
N GLY A 214 25.65 -8.67 -24.42
CA GLY A 214 26.40 -9.92 -24.31
C GLY A 214 26.78 -10.59 -25.65
N PRO A 215 27.33 -11.82 -25.63
CA PRO A 215 27.87 -12.52 -26.80
C PRO A 215 26.88 -12.74 -27.95
N ALA A 216 25.58 -12.81 -27.63
CA ALA A 216 24.50 -12.95 -28.61
C ALA A 216 23.97 -11.61 -29.14
N ALA A 217 24.51 -10.49 -28.67
CA ALA A 217 24.19 -9.09 -29.01
C ALA A 217 22.80 -8.90 -29.62
N MET A 218 21.82 -8.61 -28.77
CA MET A 218 20.44 -8.34 -29.19
C MET A 218 20.05 -6.90 -28.82
N SER A 219 18.96 -6.41 -29.40
CA SER A 219 18.42 -5.13 -28.96
C SER A 219 17.77 -5.27 -27.57
N PRO A 220 17.74 -4.19 -26.74
CA PRO A 220 17.04 -4.18 -25.45
C PRO A 220 15.58 -4.64 -25.52
N ASP A 221 14.88 -4.30 -26.61
CA ASP A 221 13.50 -4.72 -26.84
C ASP A 221 13.39 -6.22 -27.16
N GLU A 222 14.39 -6.81 -27.83
CA GLU A 222 14.44 -8.26 -28.05
C GLU A 222 14.74 -9.02 -26.76
N GLY A 223 15.68 -8.52 -25.94
CA GLY A 223 15.96 -9.09 -24.62
C GLY A 223 14.74 -9.04 -23.71
N LEU A 224 14.08 -7.88 -23.62
CA LEU A 224 12.87 -7.72 -22.83
C LEU A 224 11.69 -8.56 -23.37
N LYS A 225 11.61 -8.75 -24.69
CA LYS A 225 10.62 -9.64 -25.31
C LYS A 225 10.89 -11.10 -24.94
N TRP A 226 12.14 -11.53 -24.96
CA TRP A 226 12.56 -12.87 -24.56
C TRP A 226 12.20 -13.17 -23.10
N LEU A 227 12.51 -12.25 -22.18
CA LEU A 227 12.18 -12.39 -20.76
C LEU A 227 10.67 -12.59 -20.52
N GLN A 228 9.86 -11.71 -21.10
CA GLN A 228 8.39 -11.82 -20.99
C GLN A 228 7.85 -13.09 -21.64
N PHE A 229 8.44 -13.51 -22.77
CA PHE A 229 8.03 -14.74 -23.44
C PHE A 229 8.33 -15.99 -22.58
N ARG A 230 9.48 -16.02 -21.91
CA ARG A 230 9.87 -17.13 -21.04
C ARG A 230 8.90 -17.27 -19.86
N GLU A 231 8.59 -16.16 -19.19
CA GLU A 231 7.69 -16.14 -18.05
C GLU A 231 6.25 -16.51 -18.44
N GLU A 232 5.72 -15.93 -19.52
CA GLU A 232 4.34 -16.19 -19.95
C GLU A 232 4.18 -17.54 -20.67
N GLY A 233 5.24 -18.01 -21.31
CA GLY A 233 5.25 -19.23 -22.10
C GLY A 233 5.36 -20.51 -21.27
N GLY A 234 5.74 -20.40 -19.99
CA GLY A 234 5.88 -21.55 -19.09
C GLY A 234 6.82 -22.63 -19.65
N MET A 235 7.81 -22.24 -20.45
CA MET A 235 8.68 -23.20 -21.11
C MET A 235 9.67 -23.77 -20.10
N GLU A 236 9.38 -24.98 -19.65
CA GLU A 236 10.35 -25.81 -18.95
C GLU A 236 11.42 -26.25 -19.95
N PHE A 237 12.63 -25.73 -19.80
CA PHE A 237 13.80 -26.22 -20.53
C PHE A 237 14.13 -27.62 -20.01
N GLY A 238 13.48 -28.64 -20.59
CA GLY A 238 13.79 -30.03 -20.31
C GLY A 238 15.16 -30.42 -20.88
N GLN A 239 15.85 -31.37 -20.23
CA GLN A 239 17.01 -32.03 -20.83
C GLN A 239 16.53 -32.86 -22.03
N THR A 240 16.86 -32.43 -23.24
CA THR A 240 16.58 -33.17 -24.48
C THR A 240 17.50 -34.38 -24.57
N LYS A 241 16.98 -35.53 -24.99
CA LYS A 241 17.74 -36.80 -24.97
C LYS A 241 18.63 -36.99 -26.21
N ASN A 242 18.41 -36.21 -27.27
CA ASN A 242 19.18 -36.22 -28.50
C ASN A 242 19.14 -34.84 -29.22
N ASP A 243 20.04 -34.65 -30.18
CA ASP A 243 20.23 -33.40 -30.93
C ASP A 243 19.01 -33.02 -31.80
N GLU A 244 18.24 -34.00 -32.26
CA GLU A 244 17.07 -33.78 -33.13
C GLU A 244 15.89 -33.19 -32.34
N GLU A 245 15.63 -33.71 -31.15
CA GLU A 245 14.67 -33.16 -30.18
C GLU A 245 15.07 -31.72 -29.79
N PHE A 246 16.36 -31.47 -29.56
CA PHE A 246 16.87 -30.13 -29.28
C PHE A 246 16.61 -29.15 -30.42
N ARG A 247 16.85 -29.56 -31.67
CA ARG A 247 16.59 -28.70 -32.84
C ARG A 247 15.10 -28.39 -32.99
N LEU A 248 14.23 -29.39 -32.90
CA LEU A 248 12.77 -29.22 -33.03
C LEU A 248 12.22 -28.31 -31.93
N PHE A 249 12.71 -28.47 -30.69
CA PHE A 249 12.37 -27.57 -29.59
C PHE A 249 12.73 -26.12 -29.92
N TRP A 250 13.95 -25.85 -30.37
CA TRP A 250 14.37 -24.48 -30.69
C TRP A 250 13.67 -23.88 -31.92
N GLU A 251 13.25 -24.70 -32.90
CA GLU A 251 12.40 -24.23 -34.00
C GLU A 251 11.01 -23.80 -33.52
N GLU A 252 10.40 -24.57 -32.61
CA GLU A 252 9.14 -24.22 -31.99
C GLU A 252 9.26 -22.94 -31.16
N VAL A 253 10.30 -22.83 -30.33
CA VAL A 253 10.63 -21.63 -29.54
C VAL A 253 10.74 -20.41 -30.44
N ARG A 254 11.52 -20.48 -31.53
CA ARG A 254 11.69 -19.37 -32.47
C ARG A 254 10.37 -18.97 -33.11
N THR A 255 9.53 -19.94 -33.49
CA THR A 255 8.23 -19.69 -34.11
C THR A 255 7.28 -18.99 -33.14
N LYS A 256 7.21 -19.47 -31.90
CA LYS A 256 6.40 -18.86 -30.83
C LYS A 256 6.91 -17.47 -30.45
N LEU A 257 8.22 -17.31 -30.28
CA LEU A 257 8.84 -16.03 -29.98
C LEU A 257 8.61 -15.00 -31.10
N ALA A 258 8.71 -15.39 -32.37
CA ALA A 258 8.46 -14.49 -33.50
C ALA A 258 7.06 -13.88 -33.46
N SER A 259 6.05 -14.69 -33.12
CA SER A 259 4.64 -14.25 -33.02
C SER A 259 4.28 -13.59 -31.68
N PHE A 260 5.10 -13.75 -30.64
CA PHE A 260 4.86 -13.16 -29.32
C PHE A 260 4.92 -11.63 -29.35
N LYS A 261 3.94 -11.00 -28.70
CA LYS A 261 3.83 -9.54 -28.58
C LYS A 261 4.11 -9.14 -27.13
N PRO A 262 5.27 -8.51 -26.83
CA PRO A 262 5.59 -8.13 -25.47
C PRO A 262 4.60 -7.08 -24.95
N LYS A 263 4.21 -7.20 -23.68
CA LYS A 263 3.32 -6.22 -23.02
C LYS A 263 4.07 -4.94 -22.68
N VAL A 264 5.37 -5.06 -22.39
CA VAL A 264 6.25 -3.95 -22.02
C VAL A 264 7.42 -3.90 -22.99
N THR A 265 7.73 -2.70 -23.47
CA THR A 265 8.90 -2.39 -24.29
C THR A 265 9.75 -1.33 -23.59
N SER A 266 10.95 -1.07 -24.10
CA SER A 266 11.83 0.01 -23.66
C SER A 266 11.13 1.37 -23.74
N ASN A 267 10.30 1.58 -24.76
CA ASN A 267 9.47 2.79 -24.85
C ASN A 267 8.42 2.85 -23.74
N THR A 268 7.82 1.72 -23.35
CA THR A 268 6.90 1.67 -22.19
C THR A 268 7.62 2.07 -20.90
N LEU A 269 8.82 1.54 -20.64
CA LEU A 269 9.63 1.88 -19.46
C LEU A 269 10.00 3.37 -19.45
N ASN A 270 10.48 3.91 -20.57
CA ASN A 270 10.77 5.34 -20.71
C ASN A 270 9.54 6.22 -20.46
N ASN A 271 8.36 5.79 -20.94
CA ASN A 271 7.11 6.50 -20.65
C ASN A 271 6.72 6.42 -19.17
N TRP A 272 7.00 5.32 -18.49
CA TRP A 272 6.81 5.22 -17.04
C TRP A 272 7.78 6.12 -16.28
N ILE A 273 9.05 6.25 -16.66
CA ILE A 273 10.00 7.21 -16.07
C ILE A 273 9.47 8.64 -16.21
N LYS A 274 8.99 9.02 -17.40
CA LYS A 274 8.37 10.34 -17.60
C LYS A 274 7.18 10.55 -16.68
N LYS A 275 6.27 9.57 -16.59
CA LYS A 275 5.11 9.63 -15.69
C LYS A 275 5.51 9.68 -14.22
N ALA A 276 6.50 8.90 -13.79
CA ALA A 276 7.04 8.92 -12.44
C ALA A 276 7.54 10.33 -12.11
N ASN A 277 8.30 10.97 -12.99
CA ASN A 277 8.78 12.34 -12.81
C ASN A 277 7.66 13.39 -12.71
N THR A 278 6.50 13.16 -13.34
CA THR A 278 5.32 14.06 -13.16
C THR A 278 4.72 13.98 -11.76
N ILE A 279 5.04 12.97 -10.95
CA ILE A 279 4.55 12.86 -9.57
C ILE A 279 5.13 13.99 -8.71
N LYS A 280 6.35 14.49 -9.00
CA LYS A 280 7.01 15.57 -8.21
C LYS A 280 6.19 16.85 -8.12
N THR A 281 5.35 17.12 -9.11
CA THR A 281 4.54 18.34 -9.19
C THR A 281 3.12 18.17 -8.63
N GLU A 282 2.75 16.95 -8.22
CA GLU A 282 1.44 16.66 -7.67
C GLU A 282 1.27 17.29 -6.28
N LYS A 283 0.08 17.83 -6.02
CA LYS A 283 -0.24 18.56 -4.79
C LYS A 283 -1.19 17.81 -3.87
N ASP A 284 -1.80 16.73 -4.37
CA ASP A 284 -2.64 15.86 -3.57
C ASP A 284 -1.93 14.56 -3.18
N LYS A 285 -1.90 14.27 -1.87
CA LYS A 285 -1.27 13.07 -1.30
C LYS A 285 -1.86 11.78 -1.87
N GLY A 286 -3.17 11.74 -2.09
CA GLY A 286 -3.85 10.57 -2.65
C GLY A 286 -3.48 10.35 -4.12
N ASN A 287 -3.43 11.41 -4.92
CA ASN A 287 -3.00 11.35 -6.31
C ASN A 287 -1.54 10.91 -6.45
N ILE A 288 -0.63 11.38 -5.58
CA ILE A 288 0.77 10.94 -5.57
C ILE A 288 0.85 9.42 -5.41
N LEU A 289 0.22 8.89 -4.37
CA LEU A 289 0.26 7.48 -4.04
C LEU A 289 -0.47 6.62 -5.09
N GLN A 290 -1.58 7.11 -5.63
CA GLN A 290 -2.33 6.42 -6.67
C GLN A 290 -1.52 6.33 -7.98
N LYS A 291 -0.89 7.42 -8.41
CA LYS A 291 -0.03 7.44 -9.61
C LYS A 291 1.15 6.49 -9.47
N TYR A 292 1.80 6.50 -8.30
CA TYR A 292 2.85 5.54 -7.96
C TYR A 292 2.35 4.10 -8.11
N TRP A 293 1.25 3.76 -7.42
CA TRP A 293 0.74 2.38 -7.41
C TRP A 293 0.32 1.89 -8.79
N THR A 294 -0.24 2.77 -9.63
CA THR A 294 -0.65 2.44 -11.00
C THR A 294 0.53 2.03 -11.87
N ILE A 295 1.69 2.67 -11.72
CA ILE A 295 2.92 2.33 -12.45
C ILE A 295 3.55 1.09 -11.82
N ASP A 296 3.77 1.13 -10.50
CA ASP A 296 4.49 0.10 -9.76
C ASP A 296 3.85 -1.30 -9.89
N LYS A 297 2.51 -1.39 -9.87
CA LYS A 297 1.79 -2.66 -10.08
C LYS A 297 2.15 -3.35 -11.40
N GLN A 298 2.42 -2.56 -12.45
CA GLN A 298 2.79 -3.11 -13.77
C GLN A 298 4.28 -3.36 -13.85
N PHE A 299 5.07 -2.52 -13.21
CA PHE A 299 6.52 -2.54 -13.28
C PHE A 299 7.15 -3.68 -12.44
N ILE A 300 6.60 -4.00 -11.27
CA ILE A 300 7.22 -4.96 -10.35
C ILE A 300 7.49 -6.34 -10.97
N ASN A 301 6.61 -6.82 -11.85
CA ASN A 301 6.80 -8.09 -12.53
C ASN A 301 7.99 -8.03 -13.50
N ILE A 302 8.15 -6.91 -14.21
CA ILE A 302 9.28 -6.71 -15.12
C ILE A 302 10.58 -6.61 -14.33
N GLU A 303 10.59 -5.86 -13.22
CA GLU A 303 11.76 -5.76 -12.36
C GLU A 303 12.17 -7.12 -11.81
N SER A 304 11.23 -7.96 -11.36
CA SER A 304 11.54 -9.32 -10.90
C SER A 304 12.17 -10.17 -12.00
N MET A 305 11.57 -10.20 -13.20
CA MET A 305 12.08 -10.96 -14.34
C MET A 305 13.52 -10.54 -14.71
N VAL A 306 13.79 -9.24 -14.75
CA VAL A 306 15.11 -8.71 -15.12
C VAL A 306 16.14 -9.04 -14.04
N ARG A 307 15.80 -8.88 -12.75
CA ARG A 307 16.71 -9.22 -11.65
C ARG A 307 17.03 -10.72 -11.60
N GLU A 308 16.05 -11.58 -11.84
CA GLU A 308 16.26 -13.02 -11.91
C GLU A 308 17.18 -13.42 -13.06
N GLU A 309 17.06 -12.77 -14.22
CA GLU A 309 17.96 -13.04 -15.34
C GLU A 309 19.38 -12.53 -15.07
N LEU A 310 19.52 -11.33 -14.48
CA LEU A 310 20.82 -10.81 -14.08
C LEU A 310 21.54 -11.77 -13.12
N PHE A 311 20.82 -12.29 -12.12
CA PHE A 311 21.37 -13.27 -11.20
C PHE A 311 21.87 -14.55 -11.91
N ARG A 312 21.11 -15.08 -12.88
CA ARG A 312 21.55 -16.23 -13.68
C ARG A 312 22.78 -15.93 -14.53
N TYR A 313 22.80 -14.75 -15.15
CA TYR A 313 23.93 -14.30 -15.94
C TYR A 313 25.20 -14.19 -15.09
N GLU A 314 25.10 -13.65 -13.88
CA GLU A 314 26.20 -13.56 -12.92
C GLU A 314 26.70 -14.93 -12.44
N GLU A 315 25.81 -15.92 -12.25
CA GLU A 315 26.22 -17.30 -11.90
C GLU A 315 26.92 -18.04 -13.06
N GLU A 316 26.62 -17.69 -14.31
CA GLU A 316 27.21 -18.31 -15.50
C GLU A 316 28.59 -17.73 -15.89
N ILE A 317 28.99 -16.59 -15.30
CA ILE A 317 30.33 -16.01 -15.50
C ILE A 317 31.33 -16.71 -14.57
N PRO A 318 32.35 -17.43 -15.10
CA PRO A 318 33.33 -18.18 -14.30
C PRO A 318 34.25 -17.35 -13.40
#